data_AF-A0A5N4AWH6-F1
#
_entry.id   AF-A0A5N4AWH6-F1
#
_cell.length_a   1.000
_cell.length_b   1.000
_cell.length_c   1.000
_cell.angle_alpha   90.00
_cell.angle_beta   90.00
_cell.angle_gamma   90.00
#
_symmetry.space_group_name_H-M   'P 1'
#
loop_
_entity.id
_entity.type
_entity.pdbx_description
1 polymer ?
#
loop_
_entity_poly.entity_id
_entity_poly.type
_entity_poly.pdbx_seq_one_letter_code
_entity_poly.pdbx_strand_id
1 'polypeptide(L)'
;MIEEIRREQRKDLLKTSIASVRYNPELIIVGAYTKFSIHNSKANPKKMEIDKYPKLRTFLKRKSDGHLKKKSKIFSPEEINAFLNNAPDKVYLATKVALIMGLMGACRVCELSDMKVEDIKDFEGGVIITIPKTKTKIVRTFTVTGQFFDIYKKYAKLRPPTVQSPFFFFKFPKGKMQKPKNWN
;
A
#
# COMPACT_ATOMS: atom_id res chain seq x y z
N MET A 1 41.60 19.98 7.80
CA MET A 1 40.98 20.74 6.70
C MET A 1 39.81 19.99 6.04
N ILE A 2 39.99 18.79 5.47
CA ILE A 2 38.90 18.02 4.84
C ILE A 2 37.80 17.57 5.84
N GLU A 3 38.19 17.18 7.05
CA GLU A 3 37.23 16.80 8.10
C GLU A 3 36.44 17.98 8.69
N GLU A 4 37.00 19.20 8.61
CA GLU A 4 36.30 20.44 8.98
C GLU A 4 35.16 20.72 7.98
N ILE A 5 35.46 20.57 6.69
CA ILE A 5 34.52 20.77 5.59
C ILE A 5 33.39 19.72 5.65
N ARG A 6 33.71 18.46 5.97
CA ARG A 6 32.69 17.41 6.17
C ARG A 6 31.80 17.69 7.37
N ARG A 7 32.34 18.21 8.48
CA ARG A 7 31.52 18.58 9.65
C ARG A 7 30.58 19.73 9.33
N GLU A 8 31.03 20.72 8.59
CA GLU A 8 30.20 21.89 8.26
C GLU A 8 29.12 21.55 7.22
N GLN A 9 29.44 20.74 6.20
CA GLN A 9 28.41 20.19 5.30
C GLN A 9 27.40 19.30 6.03
N ARG A 10 27.84 18.54 7.05
CA ARG A 10 26.93 17.71 7.87
C ARG A 10 26.03 18.55 8.77
N LYS A 11 26.52 19.67 9.29
CA LYS A 11 25.70 20.64 10.06
C LYS A 11 24.68 21.35 9.19
N ASP A 12 25.01 21.68 7.93
CA ASP A 12 24.05 22.26 6.98
C ASP A 12 23.01 21.25 6.51
N LEU A 13 23.39 19.98 6.28
CA LEU A 13 22.44 18.90 6.02
C LEU A 13 21.51 18.64 7.21
N LEU A 14 22.02 18.71 8.45
CA LEU A 14 21.22 18.61 9.68
C LEU A 14 20.33 19.85 9.89
N LYS A 15 20.81 21.07 9.63
CA LYS A 15 19.98 22.29 9.67
C LYS A 15 18.89 22.27 8.60
N THR A 16 19.16 21.74 7.42
CA THR A 16 18.16 21.61 6.33
C THR A 16 17.16 20.47 6.63
N SER A 17 17.60 19.39 7.25
CA SER A 17 16.73 18.29 7.71
C SER A 17 15.88 18.67 8.93
N ILE A 18 16.37 19.53 9.82
CA ILE A 18 15.63 19.98 11.02
C ILE A 18 14.75 21.20 10.67
N ALA A 19 15.16 22.05 9.72
CA ALA A 19 14.33 23.15 9.22
C ALA A 19 13.18 22.69 8.31
N SER A 20 13.33 21.56 7.60
CA SER A 20 12.23 20.91 6.86
C SER A 20 11.27 20.11 7.76
N VAL A 21 11.61 19.97 9.05
CA VAL A 21 10.76 19.46 10.14
C VAL A 21 10.44 20.60 11.12
N ARG A 22 10.33 21.85 10.62
CA ARG A 22 9.63 22.89 11.38
C ARG A 22 8.14 22.59 11.36
N TYR A 23 7.69 22.05 12.49
CA TYR A 23 6.37 22.20 13.10
C TYR A 23 5.52 23.27 12.40
N ASN A 24 4.58 22.81 11.56
CA ASN A 24 3.57 23.67 10.96
C ASN A 24 2.25 23.40 11.69
N PRO A 25 1.72 24.37 12.47
CA PRO A 25 0.46 24.19 13.19
C PRO A 25 -0.74 23.88 12.28
N GLU A 26 -0.65 24.17 10.97
CA GLU A 26 -1.71 23.86 10.00
C GLU A 26 -1.75 22.37 9.58
N LEU A 27 -0.62 21.66 9.66
CA LEU A 27 -0.54 20.20 9.39
C LEU A 27 -1.19 19.36 10.50
N ILE A 28 -1.29 19.89 11.72
CA ILE A 28 -1.95 19.24 12.86
C ILE A 28 -3.48 19.25 12.67
N ILE A 29 -4.03 20.29 12.05
CA ILE A 29 -5.49 20.49 11.97
C ILE A 29 -6.12 19.59 10.90
N VAL A 30 -5.51 19.44 9.72
CA VAL A 30 -6.00 18.51 8.68
C VAL A 30 -5.74 17.06 9.08
N GLY A 31 -4.57 16.79 9.68
CA GLY A 31 -4.27 15.51 10.31
C GLY A 31 -5.24 15.17 11.43
N ALA A 32 -5.74 16.16 12.18
CA ALA A 32 -6.77 15.98 13.18
C ALA A 32 -8.12 15.60 12.54
N TYR A 33 -8.55 16.13 11.40
CA TYR A 33 -9.77 15.64 10.73
C TYR A 33 -9.70 14.17 10.34
N THR A 34 -8.60 13.79 9.69
CA THR A 34 -8.45 12.41 9.22
C THR A 34 -8.18 11.45 10.38
N LYS A 35 -7.34 11.83 11.36
CA LYS A 35 -7.12 11.04 12.58
C LYS A 35 -8.37 10.96 13.45
N PHE A 36 -9.13 12.04 13.62
CA PHE A 36 -10.37 12.06 14.42
C PHE A 36 -11.47 11.20 13.77
N SER A 37 -11.64 11.28 12.44
CA SER A 37 -12.55 10.37 11.72
C SER A 37 -12.13 8.90 11.82
N ILE A 38 -10.83 8.59 11.81
CA ILE A 38 -10.33 7.21 11.90
C ILE A 38 -10.34 6.69 13.35
N HIS A 39 -9.97 7.50 14.35
CA HIS A 39 -9.96 7.12 15.78
C HIS A 39 -11.36 6.97 16.37
N ASN A 40 -12.32 7.83 15.98
CA ASN A 40 -13.71 7.69 16.43
C ASN A 40 -14.42 6.45 15.87
N SER A 41 -13.86 5.80 14.83
CA SER A 41 -14.39 4.52 14.36
C SER A 41 -13.96 3.32 15.22
N LYS A 42 -12.92 3.46 16.07
CA LYS A 42 -12.31 2.31 16.77
C LYS A 42 -12.16 2.44 18.29
N ALA A 43 -12.41 3.60 18.93
CA ALA A 43 -12.01 3.76 20.34
C ALA A 43 -12.90 4.63 21.28
N ASN A 44 -14.12 5.04 20.93
CA ASN A 44 -14.92 5.87 21.85
C ASN A 44 -16.44 5.60 21.79
N PRO A 45 -17.13 5.32 22.92
CA PRO A 45 -18.58 5.04 22.95
C PRO A 45 -19.48 6.28 22.78
N LYS A 46 -18.93 7.50 22.66
CA LYS A 46 -19.67 8.70 22.25
C LYS A 46 -19.26 9.13 20.85
N LYS A 47 -19.98 8.62 19.86
CA LYS A 47 -19.86 8.99 18.45
C LYS A 47 -20.36 10.44 18.29
N MET A 48 -19.44 11.41 18.40
CA MET A 48 -19.78 12.82 18.17
C MET A 48 -20.01 13.02 16.66
N GLU A 49 -21.27 13.18 16.28
CA GLU A 49 -21.68 13.39 14.89
C GLU A 49 -21.30 14.79 14.43
N ILE A 50 -20.21 14.90 13.67
CA ILE A 50 -19.70 16.17 13.14
C ILE A 50 -20.74 16.92 12.28
N ASP A 51 -21.71 16.18 11.73
CA ASP A 51 -22.81 16.70 10.92
C ASP A 51 -23.73 17.64 11.72
N LYS A 52 -23.72 17.56 13.05
CA LYS A 52 -24.48 18.46 13.94
C LYS A 52 -23.88 19.86 14.07
N TYR A 53 -22.68 20.11 13.53
CA TYR A 53 -21.93 21.36 13.71
C TYR A 53 -21.58 22.02 12.37
N PRO A 54 -22.55 22.65 11.67
CA PRO A 54 -22.34 23.23 10.34
C PRO A 54 -21.32 24.38 10.30
N LYS A 55 -21.25 25.19 11.38
CA LYS A 55 -20.25 26.27 11.51
C LYS A 55 -18.84 25.71 11.59
N LEU A 56 -18.65 24.68 12.41
CA LEU A 56 -17.38 23.97 12.54
C LEU A 56 -17.00 23.36 11.18
N ARG A 57 -17.89 22.60 10.54
CA ARG A 57 -17.63 22.02 9.20
C ARG A 57 -17.20 23.06 8.17
N THR A 58 -17.84 24.23 8.16
CA THR A 58 -17.52 25.32 7.23
C THR A 58 -16.16 25.93 7.53
N PHE A 59 -15.85 26.19 8.80
CA PHE A 59 -14.55 26.69 9.24
C PHE A 59 -13.39 25.79 8.76
N LEU A 60 -13.60 24.48 8.80
CA LEU A 60 -12.57 23.49 8.47
C LEU A 60 -12.38 23.30 6.97
N LYS A 61 -13.47 23.40 6.21
CA LYS A 61 -13.39 23.46 4.75
C LYS A 61 -12.62 24.70 4.31
N ARG A 62 -12.95 25.87 4.85
CA ARG A 62 -12.24 27.13 4.55
C ARG A 62 -10.75 27.08 4.93
N LYS A 63 -10.42 26.41 6.03
CA LYS A 63 -9.03 26.17 6.44
C LYS A 63 -8.26 25.23 5.49
N SER A 64 -8.95 24.47 4.65
CA SER A 64 -8.34 23.62 3.62
C SER A 64 -8.30 24.28 2.24
N ASP A 65 -8.85 25.49 2.08
CA ASP A 65 -8.80 26.22 0.82
C ASP A 65 -7.35 26.59 0.46
N GLY A 66 -6.98 26.41 -0.81
CA GLY A 66 -5.60 26.59 -1.27
C GLY A 66 -4.64 25.44 -0.91
N HIS A 67 -5.11 24.40 -0.22
CA HIS A 67 -4.26 23.23 0.05
C HIS A 67 -3.95 22.47 -1.25
N LEU A 68 -2.71 22.62 -1.71
CA LEU A 68 -2.17 21.80 -2.80
C LEU A 68 -1.86 20.40 -2.26
N LYS A 69 -2.62 19.41 -2.72
CA LYS A 69 -2.38 18.01 -2.39
C LYS A 69 -0.96 17.63 -2.82
N LYS A 70 -0.09 17.29 -1.87
CA LYS A 70 1.21 16.71 -2.17
C LYS A 70 0.99 15.41 -2.96
N LYS A 71 1.48 15.36 -4.20
CA LYS A 71 1.45 14.11 -4.97
C LYS A 71 2.36 13.09 -4.30
N SER A 72 1.91 11.85 -4.22
CA SER A 72 2.74 10.73 -3.76
C SER A 72 3.93 10.57 -4.69
N LYS A 73 5.10 10.20 -4.14
CA LYS A 73 6.24 9.79 -4.97
C LYS A 73 5.80 8.58 -5.80
N ILE A 74 6.00 8.66 -7.11
CA ILE A 74 5.74 7.57 -8.04
C ILE A 74 7.07 6.83 -8.24
N PHE A 75 7.02 5.50 -8.33
CA PHE A 75 8.22 4.71 -8.61
C PHE A 75 8.64 4.84 -10.07
N SER A 76 9.95 4.95 -10.32
CA SER A 76 10.49 4.87 -11.68
C SER A 76 10.55 3.41 -12.16
N PRO A 77 10.57 3.16 -13.49
CA PRO A 77 10.75 1.82 -14.03
C PRO A 77 12.02 1.13 -13.51
N GLU A 78 13.11 1.89 -13.30
CA GLU A 78 14.38 1.40 -12.78
C GLU A 78 14.25 0.99 -11.31
N GLU A 79 13.55 1.79 -10.48
CA GLU A 79 13.26 1.45 -9.08
C GLU A 79 12.42 0.17 -8.98
N ILE A 80 11.42 0.02 -9.87
CA ILE A 80 10.57 -1.19 -9.95
C ILE A 80 11.42 -2.41 -10.33
N ASN A 81 12.21 -2.30 -11.39
CA ASN A 81 13.06 -3.40 -11.87
C ASN A 81 14.13 -3.79 -10.84
N ALA A 82 14.77 -2.80 -10.21
CA ALA A 82 15.74 -3.03 -9.13
C ALA A 82 15.08 -3.76 -7.95
N PHE A 83 13.85 -3.38 -7.58
CA PHE A 83 13.12 -4.07 -6.53
C PHE A 83 12.77 -5.52 -6.91
N LEU A 84 12.25 -5.73 -8.12
CA LEU A 84 11.86 -7.07 -8.58
C LEU A 84 13.06 -8.02 -8.70
N ASN A 85 14.22 -7.53 -9.11
CA ASN A 85 15.42 -8.34 -9.32
C ASN A 85 16.27 -8.50 -8.05
N ASN A 86 16.46 -7.43 -7.28
CA ASN A 86 17.46 -7.42 -6.19
C ASN A 86 16.85 -7.67 -4.81
N ALA A 87 15.56 -7.39 -4.59
CA ALA A 87 14.97 -7.58 -3.27
C ALA A 87 14.86 -9.09 -2.94
N PRO A 88 15.15 -9.53 -1.71
CA PRO A 88 15.14 -10.96 -1.37
C PRO A 88 13.72 -11.54 -1.36
N ASP A 89 13.51 -12.60 -2.16
CA ASP A 89 12.22 -13.31 -2.26
C ASP A 89 11.74 -13.84 -0.89
N LYS A 90 12.66 -14.25 -0.01
CA LYS A 90 12.34 -14.69 1.35
C LYS A 90 11.53 -13.67 2.16
N VAL A 91 11.64 -12.38 1.85
CA VAL A 91 10.90 -11.34 2.59
C VAL A 91 9.83 -10.70 1.71
N TYR A 92 10.15 -10.45 0.44
CA TYR A 92 9.35 -9.58 -0.41
C TYR A 92 8.61 -10.30 -1.53
N LEU A 93 8.64 -11.64 -1.63
CA LEU A 93 8.00 -12.35 -2.74
C LEU A 93 6.50 -12.02 -2.88
N ALA A 94 5.74 -12.02 -1.78
CA ALA A 94 4.34 -11.61 -1.79
C ALA A 94 4.15 -10.16 -2.26
N THR A 95 5.04 -9.26 -1.82
CA THR A 95 5.04 -7.84 -2.22
C THR A 95 5.40 -7.65 -3.69
N LYS A 96 6.34 -8.43 -4.23
CA LYS A 96 6.70 -8.43 -5.66
C LYS A 96 5.50 -8.86 -6.50
N VAL A 97 4.82 -9.93 -6.11
CA VAL A 97 3.60 -10.39 -6.81
C VAL A 97 2.50 -9.34 -6.70
N ALA A 98 2.28 -8.74 -5.53
CA ALA A 98 1.30 -7.66 -5.36
C ALA A 98 1.63 -6.43 -6.23
N LEU A 99 2.91 -6.07 -6.36
CA LEU A 99 3.37 -4.98 -7.23
C LEU A 99 3.08 -5.29 -8.70
N ILE A 100 3.39 -6.51 -9.16
CA ILE A 100 3.09 -6.96 -10.53
C ILE A 100 1.59 -6.89 -10.81
N MET A 101 0.75 -7.45 -9.93
CA MET A 101 -0.70 -7.43 -10.10
C MET A 101 -1.27 -6.00 -10.05
N GLY A 102 -0.70 -5.16 -9.19
CA GLY A 102 -1.03 -3.74 -9.11
C GLY A 102 -0.63 -2.96 -10.38
N LEU A 103 0.52 -3.26 -10.95
CA LEU A 103 1.06 -2.61 -12.15
C LEU A 103 0.29 -3.04 -13.41
N MET A 104 0.14 -4.34 -13.62
CA MET A 104 -0.52 -4.92 -14.81
C MET A 104 -2.03 -4.71 -14.78
N GLY A 105 -2.62 -4.83 -13.59
CA GLY A 105 -4.06 -4.71 -13.42
C GLY A 105 -4.53 -3.35 -12.95
N ALA A 106 -3.68 -2.38 -12.62
CA ALA A 106 -4.11 -1.15 -11.92
C ALA A 106 -4.97 -1.45 -10.66
N CYS A 107 -4.62 -2.53 -9.95
CA CYS A 107 -5.43 -3.03 -8.84
C CYS A 107 -5.31 -2.15 -7.60
N ARG A 108 -6.46 -1.88 -6.96
CA ARG A 108 -6.50 -1.25 -5.64
C ARG A 108 -6.04 -2.25 -4.57
N VAL A 109 -5.59 -1.73 -3.43
CA VAL A 109 -5.17 -2.58 -2.30
C VAL A 109 -6.29 -3.51 -1.83
N CYS A 110 -7.54 -3.05 -1.80
CA CYS A 110 -8.70 -3.90 -1.47
C CYS A 110 -8.97 -4.99 -2.52
N GLU A 111 -8.75 -4.70 -3.80
CA GLU A 111 -8.90 -5.69 -4.88
C GLU A 111 -7.83 -6.77 -4.77
N LEU A 112 -6.61 -6.39 -4.38
CA LEU A 112 -5.53 -7.34 -4.12
C LEU A 112 -5.80 -8.18 -2.87
N SER A 113 -6.29 -7.59 -1.77
CA SER A 113 -6.56 -8.35 -0.53
C SER A 113 -7.69 -9.36 -0.69
N ASP A 114 -8.70 -9.03 -1.50
CA ASP A 114 -9.92 -9.83 -1.63
C ASP A 114 -9.86 -10.82 -2.80
N MET A 115 -8.77 -10.78 -3.59
CA MET A 115 -8.53 -11.67 -4.73
C MET A 115 -8.52 -13.13 -4.29
N LYS A 116 -9.31 -13.97 -4.96
CA LYS A 116 -9.37 -15.41 -4.67
C LYS A 116 -8.54 -16.21 -5.66
N VAL A 117 -8.25 -17.46 -5.31
CA VAL A 117 -7.59 -18.41 -6.22
C VAL A 117 -8.49 -18.73 -7.41
N GLU A 118 -9.79 -18.84 -7.20
CA GLU A 118 -10.79 -19.11 -8.25
C GLU A 118 -10.84 -18.02 -9.33
N ASP A 119 -10.48 -16.79 -8.95
CA ASP A 119 -10.41 -15.65 -9.85
C ASP A 119 -9.19 -15.71 -10.80
N ILE A 120 -8.28 -16.66 -10.55
CA ILE A 120 -7.00 -16.80 -11.24
C ILE A 120 -7.01 -18.10 -12.06
N LYS A 121 -6.76 -17.95 -13.37
CA LYS A 121 -6.75 -19.05 -14.33
C LYS A 121 -5.39 -19.15 -15.00
N ASP A 122 -4.70 -20.27 -14.78
CA ASP A 122 -3.44 -20.57 -15.45
C ASP A 122 -3.68 -20.97 -16.91
N PHE A 123 -2.75 -20.58 -17.79
CA PHE A 123 -2.68 -21.05 -19.17
C PHE A 123 -1.21 -21.24 -19.57
N GLU A 124 -0.97 -21.70 -20.80
CA GLU A 124 0.40 -21.90 -21.27
C GLU A 124 1.16 -20.56 -21.38
N GLY A 125 2.20 -20.40 -20.55
CA GLY A 125 3.05 -19.21 -20.56
C GLY A 125 2.55 -18.02 -19.74
N GLY A 126 1.45 -18.15 -19.01
CA GLY A 126 0.97 -17.06 -18.15
C GLY A 126 -0.22 -17.38 -17.28
N VAL A 127 -0.78 -16.33 -16.71
CA VAL A 127 -1.96 -16.39 -15.85
C VAL A 127 -2.93 -15.25 -16.17
N ILE A 128 -4.23 -15.55 -16.22
CA ILE A 128 -5.31 -14.58 -16.38
C ILE A 128 -5.95 -14.37 -15.01
N ILE A 129 -6.04 -13.11 -14.58
CA ILE A 129 -6.65 -12.72 -13.31
C ILE A 129 -7.92 -11.94 -13.61
N THR A 130 -9.02 -12.36 -12.99
CA THR A 130 -10.31 -11.67 -13.04
C THR A 130 -10.50 -10.87 -11.77
N ILE A 131 -10.76 -9.57 -11.90
CA ILE A 131 -11.17 -8.75 -10.75
C ILE A 131 -12.70 -8.67 -10.75
N PRO A 132 -13.37 -9.34 -9.79
CA PRO A 132 -14.82 -9.32 -9.71
C PRO A 132 -15.34 -7.90 -9.40
N LYS A 133 -16.63 -7.68 -9.63
CA LYS A 133 -17.28 -6.36 -9.52
C LYS A 133 -16.93 -5.67 -8.20
N THR A 134 -16.11 -4.63 -8.26
CA THR A 134 -15.87 -3.73 -7.15
C THR A 134 -16.74 -2.48 -7.29
N LYS A 135 -16.34 -1.37 -6.65
CA LYS A 135 -17.10 -0.11 -6.53
C LYS A 135 -17.63 0.44 -7.86
N THR A 136 -17.00 0.13 -9.00
CA THR A 136 -17.37 0.66 -10.32
C THR A 136 -18.28 -0.26 -11.14
N LYS A 137 -18.76 -1.39 -10.61
CA LYS A 137 -19.64 -2.37 -11.27
C LYS A 137 -19.10 -3.01 -12.57
N ILE A 138 -17.86 -2.72 -12.95
CA ILE A 138 -17.19 -3.26 -14.13
C ILE A 138 -16.29 -4.42 -13.70
N VAL A 139 -16.47 -5.57 -14.33
CA VAL A 139 -15.53 -6.70 -14.24
C VAL A 139 -14.40 -6.42 -15.22
N ARG A 140 -13.17 -6.69 -14.80
CA ARG A 140 -12.00 -6.54 -15.66
C ARG A 140 -11.06 -7.70 -15.47
N THR A 141 -10.40 -8.09 -16.56
CA THR A 141 -9.39 -9.14 -16.58
C THR A 141 -8.06 -8.56 -17.01
N PHE A 142 -6.97 -9.16 -16.56
CA PHE A 142 -5.63 -8.82 -17.04
C PHE A 142 -4.75 -10.07 -17.00
N THR A 143 -3.66 -10.02 -17.77
CA THR A 143 -2.77 -11.16 -17.97
C THR A 143 -1.39 -10.84 -17.42
N VAL A 144 -0.76 -11.82 -16.77
CA VAL A 144 0.64 -11.76 -16.36
C VAL A 144 1.40 -12.85 -17.11
N THR A 145 2.40 -12.44 -17.88
CA THR A 145 3.24 -13.30 -18.74
C THR A 145 4.72 -12.98 -18.55
N GLY A 146 5.60 -13.77 -19.19
CA GLY A 146 7.04 -13.52 -19.23
C GLY A 146 7.71 -13.55 -17.85
N GLN A 147 8.67 -12.66 -17.61
CA GLN A 147 9.46 -12.63 -16.37
C GLN A 147 8.60 -12.44 -15.11
N PHE A 148 7.49 -11.72 -15.22
CA PHE A 148 6.56 -11.51 -14.11
C PHE A 148 5.81 -12.78 -13.74
N PHE A 149 5.55 -13.66 -14.71
CA PHE A 149 4.92 -14.95 -14.46
C PHE A 149 5.83 -15.90 -13.67
N ASP A 150 7.15 -15.82 -13.84
CA ASP A 150 8.10 -16.62 -13.07
C ASP A 150 8.06 -16.26 -11.57
N ILE A 151 7.95 -14.97 -11.25
CA ILE A 151 7.80 -14.47 -9.88
C ILE A 151 6.46 -14.91 -9.30
N TYR A 152 5.38 -14.82 -10.08
CA TYR A 152 4.06 -15.34 -9.70
C TYR A 152 4.12 -16.84 -9.37
N LYS A 153 4.71 -17.66 -10.27
CA LYS A 153 4.86 -19.11 -10.10
C LYS A 153 5.61 -19.46 -8.82
N LYS A 154 6.68 -18.73 -8.48
CA LYS A 154 7.41 -18.92 -7.21
C LYS A 154 6.48 -18.76 -6.01
N TYR A 155 5.64 -17.73 -5.99
CA TYR A 155 4.71 -17.49 -4.90
C TYR A 155 3.57 -18.52 -4.86
N ALA A 156 2.99 -18.85 -6.02
CA ALA A 156 1.91 -19.83 -6.13
C ALA A 156 2.34 -21.22 -5.61
N LYS A 157 3.58 -21.65 -5.88
CA LYS A 157 4.15 -22.91 -5.37
C LYS A 157 4.29 -22.97 -3.85
N LEU A 158 4.38 -21.83 -3.17
CA LEU A 158 4.47 -21.79 -1.70
C LEU A 158 3.12 -21.99 -1.02
N ARG A 159 2.02 -21.99 -1.78
CA ARG A 159 0.69 -22.21 -1.25
C ARG A 159 0.52 -23.70 -0.92
N PRO A 160 0.34 -24.07 0.36
CA PRO A 160 0.06 -25.44 0.72
C PRO A 160 -1.35 -25.83 0.23
N PRO A 161 -1.52 -27.05 -0.31
CA PRO A 161 -2.83 -27.53 -0.77
C PRO A 161 -3.85 -27.65 0.38
N THR A 162 -3.38 -27.76 1.63
CA THR A 162 -4.22 -27.91 2.83
C THR A 162 -4.90 -26.61 3.28
N VAL A 163 -4.61 -25.47 2.64
CA VAL A 163 -5.15 -24.18 3.09
C VAL A 163 -6.59 -23.99 2.61
N GLN A 164 -7.54 -23.98 3.56
CA GLN A 164 -8.97 -23.81 3.29
C GLN A 164 -9.38 -22.38 2.89
N SER A 165 -8.49 -21.40 3.02
CA SER A 165 -8.85 -20.02 2.70
C SER A 165 -8.88 -19.78 1.19
N PRO A 166 -9.91 -19.07 0.68
CA PRO A 166 -10.06 -18.82 -0.75
C PRO A 166 -9.12 -17.73 -1.27
N PHE A 167 -8.55 -16.90 -0.39
CA PHE A 167 -7.77 -15.72 -0.78
C PHE A 167 -6.40 -16.09 -1.35
N PHE A 168 -5.97 -15.40 -2.40
CA PHE A 168 -4.68 -15.62 -3.04
C PHE A 168 -3.51 -15.11 -2.18
N PHE A 169 -3.64 -13.90 -1.61
CA PHE A 169 -2.61 -13.32 -0.75
C PHE A 169 -2.79 -13.74 0.71
N PHE A 170 -1.70 -14.22 1.32
CA PHE A 170 -1.66 -14.58 2.75
C PHE A 170 -0.66 -13.74 3.52
N LYS A 171 -0.82 -13.72 4.85
CA LYS A 171 0.23 -13.23 5.74
C LYS A 171 1.50 -14.06 5.52
N PHE A 172 2.57 -13.38 5.14
CA PHE A 172 3.86 -13.99 4.81
C PHE A 172 4.95 -13.55 5.80
N PRO A 173 4.90 -13.99 7.07
CA PRO A 173 5.96 -13.68 8.02
C PRO A 173 7.24 -14.47 7.67
N LYS A 174 8.32 -13.75 7.33
CA LYS A 174 9.69 -14.27 7.21
C LYS A 174 9.89 -15.42 6.20
N GLY A 175 9.19 -15.41 5.06
CA GLY A 175 9.48 -16.37 3.98
C GLY A 175 8.67 -17.64 3.99
N LYS A 176 7.70 -17.76 4.90
CA LYS A 176 6.78 -18.90 4.96
C LYS A 176 5.34 -18.40 4.96
N MET A 177 4.51 -19.04 4.14
CA MET A 177 3.07 -18.89 4.23
C MET A 177 2.60 -19.56 5.53
N GLN A 178 2.06 -18.79 6.47
CA GLN A 178 1.55 -19.34 7.72
C GLN A 178 0.02 -19.29 7.73
N LYS A 179 -0.61 -20.40 8.14
CA LYS A 179 -2.03 -20.41 8.49
C LYS A 179 -2.25 -19.39 9.61
N PRO A 180 -3.26 -18.51 9.56
CA PRO A 180 -3.59 -17.67 10.71
C PRO A 180 -3.86 -18.59 11.90
N LYS A 181 -3.22 -18.33 13.05
CA LYS A 181 -3.21 -19.21 14.22
C LYS A 181 -4.58 -19.42 14.89
N ASN A 182 -5.66 -18.83 14.38
CA ASN A 182 -6.95 -18.80 15.06
C ASN A 182 -8.07 -18.99 14.01
N TRP A 183 -8.50 -20.24 13.81
CA TRP A 183 -9.85 -20.56 13.33
C TRP A 183 -10.16 -22.00 13.77
N ASN A 184 -10.58 -22.12 15.03
CA ASN A 184 -11.51 -23.15 15.48
C ASN A 184 -12.87 -22.48 15.56
#